data_AF-A0ABD3T4A7-F1
#
_entry.id   AF-A0ABD3T4A7-F1
#
_cell.length_a   1.000
_cell.length_b   1.000
_cell.length_c   1.000
_cell.angle_alpha   90.00
_cell.angle_beta   90.00
_cell.angle_gamma   90.00
#
_symmetry.space_group_name_H-M   'P 1'
#
loop_
_entity.id
_entity.type
_entity.pdbx_description
1 polymer ?
#
loop_
_entity_poly.entity_id
_entity_poly.type
_entity_poly.pdbx_seq_one_letter_code
_entity_poly.pdbx_strand_id
1 'polypeptide(L)'
;MSKLVAKLLLTVAVISSINAGPLHASCRIKWIFGIPCSDVKQKIVNQFEAWKGPENCKSGGEKCLYTLTSQSDTEIKGIHETPVKHYKDDLTFTLKSSGDICNVDGYSTSEIWYAILDSSTNYCNLHNLITGSGLDKVPGYTETTSDSVCTQYSSADCEKY
;
A
#
# COMPACT_ATOMS: atom_id res chain seq x y z
N MET A 1 -35.54 -13.33 58.24
CA MET A 1 -34.11 -13.25 57.90
C MET A 1 -33.99 -13.25 56.38
N SER A 2 -33.50 -12.14 55.85
CA SER A 2 -33.30 -11.85 54.43
C SER A 2 -32.12 -12.64 53.85
N LYS A 3 -32.18 -12.98 52.55
CA LYS A 3 -31.08 -13.17 51.58
C LYS A 3 -31.66 -13.94 50.38
N LEU A 4 -31.37 -13.67 49.11
CA LEU A 4 -30.79 -12.53 48.39
C LEU A 4 -31.04 -12.96 46.93
N VAL A 5 -31.80 -12.20 46.16
CA VAL A 5 -32.07 -12.52 44.75
C VAL A 5 -30.78 -12.27 43.96
N ALA A 6 -30.19 -13.34 43.42
CA ALA A 6 -28.98 -13.23 42.59
C ALA A 6 -29.33 -12.49 41.29
N LYS A 7 -28.84 -11.26 41.15
CA LYS A 7 -28.90 -10.52 39.89
C LYS A 7 -27.85 -11.10 38.94
N LEU A 8 -28.31 -11.76 37.88
CA LEU A 8 -27.50 -12.14 36.74
C LEU A 8 -27.09 -10.86 36.00
N LEU A 9 -25.82 -10.48 36.12
CA LEU A 9 -25.22 -9.39 35.34
C LEU A 9 -24.89 -9.92 33.95
N LEU A 10 -25.68 -9.52 32.95
CA LEU A 10 -25.40 -9.77 31.55
C LEU A 10 -24.30 -8.79 31.10
N THR A 11 -23.05 -9.24 31.07
CA THR A 11 -21.94 -8.47 30.48
C THR A 11 -22.13 -8.42 28.97
N VAL A 12 -22.52 -7.25 28.46
CA VAL A 12 -22.46 -6.94 27.02
C VAL A 12 -20.99 -6.85 26.65
N ALA A 13 -20.48 -7.85 25.94
CA ALA A 13 -19.17 -7.75 25.30
C ALA A 13 -19.25 -6.65 24.24
N VAL A 14 -18.49 -5.58 24.43
CA VAL A 14 -18.26 -4.58 23.39
C VAL A 14 -17.49 -5.30 22.29
N ILE A 15 -18.17 -5.63 21.19
CA ILE A 15 -17.53 -6.10 19.98
C ILE A 15 -16.74 -4.91 19.46
N SER A 16 -15.46 -4.84 19.83
CA SER A 16 -14.49 -3.98 19.18
C SER A 16 -14.63 -4.25 17.69
N SER A 17 -14.95 -3.22 16.90
CA SER A 17 -15.00 -3.31 15.46
C SER A 17 -13.68 -3.90 14.98
N ILE A 18 -13.65 -5.20 14.70
CA ILE A 18 -12.60 -5.80 13.90
C ILE A 18 -12.78 -5.11 12.56
N ASN A 19 -11.93 -4.12 12.27
CA ASN A 19 -11.82 -3.57 10.93
C ASN A 19 -11.35 -4.73 10.06
N ALA A 20 -12.29 -5.49 9.54
CA ALA A 20 -12.04 -6.51 8.56
C ALA A 20 -11.47 -5.79 7.35
N GLY A 21 -10.17 -5.99 7.10
CA GLY A 21 -9.52 -5.47 5.90
C GLY A 21 -10.08 -6.13 4.64
N PRO A 22 -9.44 -5.88 3.49
CA PRO A 22 -9.82 -6.53 2.24
C PRO A 22 -9.92 -8.06 2.40
N LEU A 23 -10.89 -8.68 1.72
CA LEU A 23 -11.04 -10.15 1.72
C LEU A 23 -9.92 -10.87 0.97
N HIS A 24 -9.25 -10.12 0.08
CA HIS A 24 -8.12 -10.57 -0.71
C HIS A 24 -6.97 -9.56 -0.52
N ALA A 25 -5.76 -10.09 -0.38
CA ALA A 25 -4.52 -9.37 -0.13
C ALA A 25 -4.32 -8.23 -1.14
N SER A 26 -4.61 -7.02 -0.68
CA SER A 26 -4.57 -5.82 -1.48
C SER A 26 -4.44 -4.57 -0.61
N CYS A 27 -4.11 -3.45 -1.25
CA CYS A 27 -4.01 -2.15 -0.62
C CYS A 27 -4.42 -1.01 -1.56
N ARG A 28 -5.17 -0.04 -1.03
CA ARG A 28 -5.47 1.25 -1.67
C ARG A 28 -4.88 2.40 -0.85
N ILE A 29 -4.18 3.30 -1.52
CA ILE A 29 -3.59 4.49 -0.91
C ILE A 29 -3.98 5.71 -1.73
N LYS A 30 -4.31 6.81 -1.06
CA LYS A 30 -4.51 8.11 -1.71
C LYS A 30 -3.37 9.03 -1.34
N TRP A 31 -2.77 9.65 -2.36
CA TRP A 31 -1.79 10.70 -2.17
C TRP A 31 -2.23 12.02 -2.77
N ILE A 32 -1.73 13.09 -2.16
CA ILE A 32 -1.74 14.43 -2.71
C ILE A 32 -0.28 14.87 -2.76
N PHE A 33 0.13 15.45 -3.89
CA PHE A 33 1.44 16.06 -4.07
C PHE A 33 1.23 17.49 -4.58
N GLY A 34 1.88 18.47 -3.96
CA GLY A 34 1.85 19.88 -4.35
C GLY A 34 2.78 20.20 -5.53
N ILE A 35 2.91 19.26 -6.47
CA ILE A 35 3.68 19.41 -7.71
C ILE A 35 2.86 18.83 -8.89
N PRO A 36 3.14 19.24 -10.14
CA PRO A 36 2.40 18.77 -11.32
C PRO A 36 2.42 17.25 -11.50
N CYS A 37 1.34 16.67 -12.03
CA CYS A 37 1.28 15.22 -12.27
C CYS A 37 2.33 14.71 -13.26
N SER A 38 2.86 15.55 -14.16
CA SER A 38 4.00 15.19 -15.02
C SER A 38 5.22 14.80 -14.19
N ASP A 39 5.50 15.57 -13.14
CA ASP A 39 6.68 15.42 -12.29
C ASP A 39 6.49 14.22 -11.37
N VAL A 40 5.28 14.06 -10.81
CA VAL A 40 4.90 12.86 -10.04
C VAL A 40 5.04 11.60 -10.89
N LYS A 41 4.47 11.60 -12.10
CA LYS A 41 4.56 10.47 -13.05
C LYS A 41 6.02 10.12 -13.31
N GLN A 42 6.83 11.11 -13.66
CA GLN A 42 8.23 10.88 -14.00
C GLN A 42 9.02 10.33 -12.81
N LYS A 43 8.75 10.81 -11.59
CA LYS A 43 9.38 10.28 -10.37
C LYS A 43 9.02 8.82 -10.11
N ILE A 44 7.75 8.43 -10.25
CA ILE A 44 7.31 7.05 -10.08
C ILE A 44 7.93 6.16 -11.16
N VAL A 45 7.86 6.56 -12.43
CA VAL A 45 8.40 5.78 -13.57
C VAL A 45 9.91 5.60 -13.45
N ASN A 46 10.64 6.65 -13.09
CA ASN A 46 12.08 6.55 -12.85
C ASN A 46 12.40 5.60 -11.70
N GLN A 47 11.53 5.53 -10.68
CA GLN A 47 11.73 4.63 -9.54
C GLN A 47 11.51 3.17 -9.90
N PHE A 48 10.53 2.86 -10.77
CA PHE A 48 10.40 1.53 -11.37
C PHE A 48 11.69 1.11 -12.07
N GLU A 49 12.25 1.96 -12.94
CA GLU A 49 13.49 1.63 -13.66
C GLU A 49 14.69 1.48 -12.72
N ALA A 50 14.80 2.34 -11.70
CA ALA A 50 15.88 2.26 -10.71
C ALA A 50 15.85 0.95 -9.90
N TRP A 51 14.66 0.39 -9.67
CA TRP A 51 14.46 -0.82 -8.86
C TRP A 51 14.05 -2.04 -9.70
N LYS A 52 14.30 -2.04 -11.00
CA LYS A 52 13.95 -3.15 -11.90
C LYS A 52 14.73 -4.43 -11.63
N GLY A 53 16.01 -4.29 -11.28
CA GLY A 53 16.90 -5.42 -10.99
C GLY A 53 16.85 -5.87 -9.53
N PRO A 54 17.49 -7.00 -9.18
CA PRO A 54 17.51 -7.55 -7.82
C PRO A 54 18.51 -6.84 -6.88
N GLU A 55 19.27 -5.88 -7.39
CA GLU A 55 20.44 -5.29 -6.73
C GLU A 55 20.16 -4.78 -5.32
N ASN A 56 19.00 -4.14 -5.14
CA ASN A 56 18.62 -3.52 -3.87
C ASN A 56 18.04 -4.49 -2.82
N CYS A 57 17.82 -5.76 -3.17
CA CYS A 57 17.36 -6.77 -2.21
C CYS A 57 18.43 -7.81 -1.86
N LYS A 58 19.69 -7.62 -2.31
CA LYS A 58 20.78 -8.56 -2.04
C LYS A 58 21.06 -8.75 -0.54
N SER A 59 20.73 -7.74 0.27
CA SER A 59 20.90 -7.77 1.74
C SER A 59 19.57 -7.96 2.49
N GLY A 60 18.51 -8.37 1.80
CA GLY A 60 17.13 -8.38 2.31
C GLY A 60 16.35 -7.13 1.89
N GLY A 61 15.09 -7.06 2.34
CA GLY A 61 14.12 -6.04 1.89
C GLY A 61 13.47 -6.40 0.55
N GLU A 62 12.50 -5.59 0.13
CA GLU A 62 11.77 -5.76 -1.14
C GLU A 62 11.71 -4.47 -1.98
N LYS A 63 12.76 -3.63 -1.88
CA LYS A 63 12.93 -2.40 -2.69
C LYS A 63 13.63 -2.70 -4.02
N CYS A 64 13.18 -3.72 -4.75
CA CYS A 64 13.76 -4.22 -6.01
C CYS A 64 12.71 -4.99 -6.84
N LEU A 65 13.09 -5.50 -8.02
CA LEU A 65 12.22 -6.33 -8.90
C LEU A 65 10.88 -5.68 -9.27
N TYR A 66 10.85 -4.35 -9.39
CA TYR A 66 9.70 -3.61 -9.90
C TYR A 66 9.74 -3.55 -11.43
N THR A 67 8.70 -4.07 -12.09
CA THR A 67 8.59 -4.03 -13.55
C THR A 67 7.49 -3.06 -13.96
N LEU A 68 7.85 -2.02 -14.72
CA LEU A 68 6.88 -1.16 -15.38
C LEU A 68 6.22 -1.92 -16.55
N THR A 69 4.89 -2.01 -16.55
CA THR A 69 4.13 -2.74 -17.59
C THR A 69 3.47 -1.80 -18.58
N SER A 70 2.94 -0.66 -18.13
CA SER A 70 2.45 0.40 -19.00
C SER A 70 2.43 1.76 -18.32
N GLN A 71 2.41 2.82 -19.12
CA GLN A 71 2.21 4.18 -18.65
C GLN A 71 1.47 5.03 -19.69
N SER A 72 0.69 5.97 -19.19
CA SER A 72 -0.01 7.02 -19.93
C SER A 72 0.08 8.33 -19.14
N ASP A 73 -0.67 9.37 -19.53
CA ASP A 73 -0.69 10.63 -18.77
C ASP A 73 -1.47 10.55 -17.46
N THR A 74 -2.42 9.62 -17.36
CA THR A 74 -3.31 9.49 -16.19
C THR A 74 -3.16 8.17 -15.46
N GLU A 75 -2.32 7.25 -15.94
CA GLU A 75 -2.17 5.92 -15.36
C GLU A 75 -0.75 5.37 -15.52
N ILE A 76 -0.23 4.74 -14.47
CA ILE A 76 1.00 3.95 -14.46
C ILE A 76 0.65 2.56 -13.93
N LYS A 77 1.12 1.51 -14.61
CA LYS A 77 0.96 0.13 -14.18
C LYS A 77 2.30 -0.57 -14.10
N GLY A 78 2.40 -1.48 -13.14
CA GLY A 78 3.58 -2.31 -12.97
C GLY A 78 3.28 -3.56 -12.16
N ILE A 79 4.32 -4.35 -11.95
CA ILE A 79 4.31 -5.54 -11.12
C ILE A 79 5.48 -5.45 -10.15
N HIS A 80 5.27 -5.85 -8.90
CA HIS A 80 6.36 -6.18 -8.00
C HIS A 80 6.45 -7.70 -7.85
N GLU A 81 7.66 -8.24 -7.87
CA GLU A 81 7.92 -9.67 -7.67
C GLU A 81 8.78 -9.87 -6.42
N THR A 82 8.22 -10.54 -5.40
CA THR A 82 8.93 -10.78 -4.13
C THR A 82 10.23 -11.58 -4.37
N PRO A 83 11.36 -11.17 -3.77
CA PRO A 83 12.68 -11.69 -4.16
C PRO A 83 12.94 -13.14 -3.74
N VAL A 84 12.20 -13.66 -2.75
CA VAL A 84 12.40 -15.03 -2.22
C VAL A 84 11.37 -16.02 -2.76
N LYS A 85 10.11 -15.61 -2.84
CA LYS A 85 8.99 -16.50 -3.21
C LYS A 85 8.50 -16.30 -4.63
N HIS A 86 8.93 -15.24 -5.31
CA HIS A 86 8.51 -14.90 -6.66
C HIS A 86 6.99 -14.74 -6.79
N TYR A 87 6.34 -14.36 -5.69
CA TYR A 87 4.95 -13.90 -5.71
C TYR A 87 4.87 -12.56 -6.40
N LYS A 88 3.81 -12.37 -7.18
CA LYS A 88 3.58 -11.17 -7.99
C LYS A 88 2.38 -10.43 -7.48
N ASP A 89 2.55 -9.12 -7.38
CA ASP A 89 1.48 -8.19 -7.07
C ASP A 89 1.38 -7.15 -8.20
N ASP A 90 0.16 -6.96 -8.71
CA ASP A 90 -0.15 -5.91 -9.67
C ASP A 90 -0.16 -4.55 -8.96
N LEU A 91 0.41 -3.53 -9.60
CA LEU A 91 0.47 -2.14 -9.12
C LEU A 91 -0.21 -1.22 -10.13
N THR A 92 -1.03 -0.29 -9.65
CA THR A 92 -1.63 0.77 -10.46
C THR A 92 -1.57 2.10 -9.71
N PHE A 93 -1.17 3.16 -10.42
CA PHE A 93 -1.25 4.54 -9.96
C PHE A 93 -2.12 5.32 -10.95
N THR A 94 -3.24 5.87 -10.49
CA THR A 94 -4.12 6.73 -11.28
C THR A 94 -3.90 8.19 -10.88
N LEU A 95 -3.48 9.03 -11.83
CA LEU A 95 -3.11 10.42 -11.60
C LEU A 95 -4.23 11.35 -12.06
N LYS A 96 -4.55 12.34 -11.23
CA LYS A 96 -5.53 13.38 -11.51
C LYS A 96 -4.97 14.75 -11.15
N SER A 97 -4.73 15.57 -12.17
CA SER A 97 -4.31 16.95 -12.00
C SER A 97 -5.44 17.83 -11.44
N SER A 98 -5.08 18.74 -10.56
CA SER A 98 -5.92 19.80 -10.03
C SER A 98 -5.07 21.08 -9.95
N GLY A 99 -4.81 21.72 -11.10
CA GLY A 99 -3.81 22.77 -11.21
C GLY A 99 -2.41 22.20 -10.98
N ASP A 100 -1.60 22.87 -10.16
CA ASP A 100 -0.25 22.44 -9.79
C ASP A 100 -0.22 21.31 -8.74
N ILE A 101 -1.38 20.79 -8.35
CA ILE A 101 -1.51 19.66 -7.42
C ILE A 101 -1.80 18.39 -8.21
N CYS A 102 -1.12 17.31 -7.85
CA CYS A 102 -1.43 15.97 -8.33
C CYS A 102 -2.09 15.13 -7.24
N ASN A 103 -3.28 14.61 -7.53
CA ASN A 103 -3.92 13.59 -6.71
C ASN A 103 -3.60 12.24 -7.33
N VAL A 104 -3.21 11.26 -6.52
CA VAL A 104 -2.89 9.91 -6.99
C VAL A 104 -3.64 8.88 -6.18
N ASP A 105 -4.37 8.01 -6.85
CA ASP A 105 -4.93 6.79 -6.27
C ASP A 105 -4.01 5.62 -6.61
N GLY A 106 -3.38 5.03 -5.59
CA GLY A 106 -2.58 3.82 -5.67
C GLY A 106 -3.39 2.57 -5.36
N TYR A 107 -3.13 1.50 -6.09
CA TYR A 107 -3.68 0.17 -5.83
C TYR A 107 -2.63 -0.90 -6.04
N SER A 108 -2.53 -1.83 -5.09
CA SER A 108 -1.73 -3.04 -5.20
C SER A 108 -2.56 -4.26 -4.81
N THR A 109 -2.44 -5.35 -5.56
CA THR A 109 -3.17 -6.59 -5.29
C THR A 109 -2.36 -7.82 -5.68
N SER A 110 -2.43 -8.86 -4.85
CA SER A 110 -1.74 -10.13 -5.13
C SER A 110 -2.37 -10.91 -6.28
N GLU A 111 -1.55 -11.47 -7.18
CA GLU A 111 -2.02 -12.40 -8.21
C GLU A 111 -2.44 -13.77 -7.63
N ILE A 112 -1.99 -14.09 -6.41
CA ILE A 112 -2.35 -15.34 -5.72
C ILE A 112 -3.82 -15.27 -5.28
N TRP A 113 -4.67 -16.08 -5.90
CA TRP A 113 -6.11 -16.06 -5.69
C TRP A 113 -6.56 -16.38 -4.25
N TYR A 114 -5.75 -17.12 -3.48
CA TYR A 114 -6.05 -17.50 -2.09
C TYR A 114 -5.33 -16.66 -1.03
N ALA A 115 -4.66 -15.58 -1.43
CA ALA A 115 -3.98 -14.68 -0.49
C ALA A 115 -5.01 -13.81 0.25
N ILE A 116 -5.16 -14.05 1.56
CA ILE A 116 -6.02 -13.24 2.46
C ILE A 116 -5.15 -12.30 3.31
N LEU A 117 -3.95 -12.75 3.67
CA LEU A 117 -2.95 -12.00 4.43
C LEU A 117 -1.68 -11.87 3.60
N ASP A 118 -0.94 -10.78 3.77
CA ASP A 118 0.21 -10.45 2.93
C ASP A 118 1.38 -9.82 3.71
N SER A 119 1.34 -9.79 5.03
CA SER A 119 2.35 -9.08 5.84
C SER A 119 2.55 -7.63 5.42
N SER A 120 1.48 -6.99 4.93
CA SER A 120 1.48 -5.61 4.43
C SER A 120 2.25 -5.41 3.12
N THR A 121 2.65 -6.47 2.41
CA THR A 121 3.41 -6.37 1.15
C THR A 121 2.69 -5.47 0.13
N ASN A 122 1.37 -5.55 -0.03
CA ASN A 122 0.68 -4.67 -1.00
C ASN A 122 0.73 -3.18 -0.58
N TYR A 123 0.78 -2.87 0.72
CA TYR A 123 1.03 -1.51 1.18
C TYR A 123 2.47 -1.09 0.90
N CYS A 124 3.44 -1.94 1.27
CA CYS A 124 4.86 -1.63 1.11
C CYS A 124 5.27 -1.50 -0.36
N ASN A 125 4.75 -2.33 -1.27
CA ASN A 125 4.96 -2.22 -2.71
C ASN A 125 4.70 -0.80 -3.23
N LEU A 126 3.58 -0.20 -2.79
CA LEU A 126 3.18 1.14 -3.17
C LEU A 126 4.01 2.21 -2.44
N HIS A 127 4.12 2.10 -1.12
CA HIS A 127 4.79 3.06 -0.26
C HIS A 127 6.29 3.19 -0.58
N ASN A 128 6.95 2.07 -0.89
CA ASN A 128 8.36 2.00 -1.25
C ASN A 128 8.64 2.80 -2.53
N LEU A 129 7.80 2.70 -3.57
CA LEU A 129 7.97 3.49 -4.80
C LEU A 129 7.85 4.99 -4.54
N ILE A 130 6.92 5.41 -3.68
CA ILE A 130 6.73 6.82 -3.33
C ILE A 130 7.93 7.36 -2.55
N THR A 131 8.36 6.67 -1.48
CA THR A 131 9.48 7.13 -0.63
C THR A 131 10.83 7.01 -1.35
N GLY A 132 11.03 5.94 -2.13
CA GLY A 132 12.23 5.74 -2.96
C GLY A 132 12.44 6.88 -3.96
N SER A 133 11.34 7.34 -4.58
CA SER A 133 11.37 8.44 -5.56
C SER A 133 11.54 9.84 -4.94
N GLY A 134 11.48 9.92 -3.60
CA GLY A 134 11.49 11.16 -2.83
C GLY A 134 10.21 11.97 -2.94
N LEU A 135 9.10 11.37 -3.38
CA LEU A 135 7.80 12.04 -3.47
C LEU A 135 7.19 12.32 -2.10
N ASP A 136 7.57 11.56 -1.07
CA ASP A 136 7.22 11.79 0.34
C ASP A 136 7.77 13.12 0.90
N LYS A 137 8.76 13.71 0.22
CA LYS A 137 9.45 14.94 0.65
C LYS A 137 9.04 16.18 -0.12
N VAL A 138 8.15 16.05 -1.10
CA VAL A 138 7.71 17.19 -1.92
C VAL A 138 6.65 18.02 -1.16
N PRO A 139 6.49 19.31 -1.48
CA PRO A 139 5.47 20.14 -0.85
C PRO A 139 4.08 19.53 -0.99
N GLY A 140 3.23 19.70 0.03
CA GLY A 140 1.84 19.23 -0.01
C GLY A 140 1.66 17.72 -0.01
N TYR A 141 2.72 16.93 0.25
CA TYR A 141 2.60 15.48 0.41
C TYR A 141 1.61 15.12 1.52
N THR A 142 0.62 14.32 1.17
CA THR A 142 -0.24 13.62 2.14
C THR A 142 -0.42 12.18 1.70
N GLU A 143 -0.51 11.25 2.65
CA GLU A 143 -0.86 9.85 2.41
C GLU A 143 -2.10 9.51 3.24
N THR A 144 -3.10 8.86 2.64
CA THR A 144 -4.31 8.42 3.33
C THR A 144 -4.63 6.98 2.98
N THR A 145 -4.63 6.13 4.01
CA THR A 145 -5.02 4.72 3.93
C THR A 145 -5.42 4.21 5.33
N SER A 146 -5.81 2.94 5.44
CA SER A 146 -6.18 2.30 6.71
C SER A 146 -6.25 0.76 6.55
N ASP A 147 -6.35 0.05 7.68
CA ASP A 147 -6.55 -1.42 7.67
C ASP A 147 -7.80 -1.86 6.92
N SER A 148 -8.83 -1.01 6.80
CA SER A 148 -10.05 -1.36 6.07
C SER A 148 -9.87 -1.40 4.55
N VAL A 149 -8.80 -0.80 4.03
CA VAL A 149 -8.51 -0.75 2.58
C VAL A 149 -7.12 -1.28 2.23
N CYS A 150 -6.30 -1.62 3.24
CA CYS A 150 -4.99 -2.22 3.09
C CYS A 150 -4.81 -3.36 4.08
N THR A 151 -4.50 -4.52 3.52
CA THR A 151 -4.31 -5.75 4.28
C THR A 151 -3.14 -5.56 5.25
N GLN A 152 -3.40 -5.76 6.54
CA GLN A 152 -2.40 -5.67 7.61
C GLN A 152 -1.65 -4.32 7.71
N TYR A 153 -2.22 -3.21 7.26
CA TYR A 153 -1.55 -1.90 7.23
C TYR A 153 -0.91 -1.49 8.58
N SER A 154 -1.64 -1.59 9.69
CA SER A 154 -1.14 -1.15 11.00
C SER A 154 0.04 -1.97 11.54
N SER A 155 0.37 -3.10 10.91
CA SER A 155 1.53 -3.95 11.26
C SER A 155 2.65 -3.90 10.21
N ALA A 156 2.64 -2.93 9.31
CA ALA A 156 3.60 -2.84 8.22
C ALA A 156 5.06 -2.66 8.69
N ASP A 157 5.96 -3.34 7.99
CA ASP A 157 7.41 -3.20 8.09
C ASP A 157 8.02 -3.15 6.69
N CYS A 158 8.03 -1.95 6.09
CA CYS A 158 8.50 -1.75 4.71
C CYS A 158 10.03 -1.59 4.60
N GLU A 159 10.78 -1.80 5.68
CA GLU A 159 12.21 -2.09 5.56
C GLU A 159 12.43 -3.57 5.22
N LYS A 160 11.51 -4.43 5.64
CA LYS A 160 11.50 -5.85 5.29
C LYS A 160 10.77 -6.14 3.97
N TYR A 161 9.63 -5.50 3.73
CA TYR A 161 8.73 -5.69 2.58
C TYR A 161 8.64 -4.45 1.68
#